data_AF-A0A7C5HHR8-F1
#
_entry.id   AF-A0A7C5HHR8-F1
#
_cell.length_a   1.000
_cell.length_b   1.000
_cell.length_c   1.000
_cell.angle_alpha   90.00
_cell.angle_beta   90.00
_cell.angle_gamma   90.00
#
_symmetry.space_group_name_H-M   'P 1'
#
loop_
_entity.id
_entity.type
_entity.pdbx_description
1 polymer ?
#
loop_
_entity_poly.entity_id
_entity_poly.type
_entity_poly.pdbx_seq_one_letter_code
_entity_poly.pdbx_strand_id
1 'polypeptide(L)' 'MEIFFYCQSCDGKITMDQLALLNEGRCPECGSMEGFSTVPKDENDSFEKVTVLNDTEFLT' A
#
# COMPACT_ATOMS: atom_id res chain seq x y z
N MET A 1 4.45 -4.66 -19.68
CA MET A 1 3.59 -4.31 -18.53
C MET A 1 4.18 -3.08 -17.91
N GLU A 2 3.42 -2.00 -17.84
CA GLU A 2 3.83 -0.81 -17.10
C GLU A 2 3.48 -1.03 -15.63
N ILE A 3 4.49 -0.93 -14.75
CA ILE A 3 4.32 -1.06 -13.30
C ILE A 3 4.15 0.36 -12.74
N PHE A 4 3.08 0.57 -11.99
CA PHE A 4 2.81 1.82 -11.30
C PHE A 4 3.02 1.67 -9.81
N PHE A 5 3.42 2.77 -9.18
CA PHE A 5 3.60 2.87 -7.75
C PHE A 5 2.77 4.04 -7.21
N TYR A 6 2.22 3.85 -6.02
CA TYR A 6 1.32 4.78 -5.34
C TYR A 6 1.97 5.25 -4.04
N CYS A 7 2.02 6.57 -3.85
CA CYS A 7 2.54 7.16 -2.62
C CYS A 7 1.65 6.75 -1.45
N GLN A 8 2.25 6.23 -0.38
CA GLN A 8 1.50 5.78 0.82
C GLN A 8 0.93 6.93 1.66
N SER A 9 1.26 8.17 1.31
CA SER A 9 0.79 9.38 1.99
C SER A 9 -0.43 10.00 1.30
N CYS A 10 -0.39 10.13 -0.03
CA CYS A 10 -1.39 10.88 -0.81
C CYS A 10 -1.96 10.14 -2.02
N ASP A 11 -1.62 8.86 -2.20
CA ASP A 11 -2.04 8.03 -3.35
C ASP A 11 -1.58 8.53 -4.72
N GLY A 12 -0.60 9.42 -4.73
CA GLY A 12 0.00 9.94 -5.96
C GLY A 12 0.60 8.82 -6.79
N LYS A 13 0.20 8.74 -8.07
CA LYS A 13 0.57 7.65 -8.99
C LYS A 13 1.81 8.03 -9.79
N ILE A 14 2.83 7.18 -9.73
CA ILE A 14 4.08 7.35 -10.47
C ILE A 14 4.47 6.08 -11.22
N THR A 15 5.32 6.21 -12.24
CA THR A 15 5.92 5.07 -12.95
C THR A 15 7.24 4.63 -12.33
N MET A 16 7.72 3.44 -12.71
CA MET A 16 9.03 2.94 -12.28
C MET A 16 10.18 3.90 -12.63
N ASP A 17 10.16 4.53 -13.82
CA ASP A 17 11.16 5.54 -14.21
C ASP A 17 11.11 6.78 -13.31
N GLN A 18 9.91 7.25 -12.98
CA GLN A 18 9.75 8.38 -12.06
C GLN A 18 10.23 8.02 -10.65
N LEU A 19 9.96 6.80 -10.18
CA LEU A 19 10.45 6.31 -8.89
C LEU A 19 11.98 6.28 -8.83
N ALA A 20 12.64 5.84 -9.91
CA ALA A 20 14.10 5.82 -10.01
C ALA A 20 14.73 7.23 -10.04
N LEU A 21 13.96 8.23 -10.50
CA LEU A 21 14.37 9.64 -10.53
C LEU A 21 14.09 10.37 -9.21
N LEU A 22 13.41 9.75 -8.24
CA LEU A 22 13.14 10.40 -6.97
C LEU A 22 14.44 10.58 -6.18
N ASN A 23 14.75 11.84 -5.88
CA ASN A 23 15.82 12.17 -4.96
C ASN A 23 15.33 11.86 -3.54
N GLU A 24 16.02 10.93 -2.86
CA GLU A 24 15.76 10.57 -1.46
C GLU A 24 14.38 9.92 -1.19
N GLY A 25 13.65 9.49 -2.23
CA GLY A 25 12.37 8.79 -2.07
C GLY A 25 11.18 9.68 -1.66
N ARG A 26 11.27 11.00 -1.83
CA ARG A 26 10.15 11.92 -1.57
C ARG A 26 9.11 11.89 -2.68
N CYS A 27 7.84 11.96 -2.31
CA CYS A 27 6.77 12.07 -3.27
C CYS A 27 6.76 13.46 -3.95
N PRO A 28 6.70 13.55 -5.29
CA PRO A 28 6.67 14.83 -6.00
C PRO A 28 5.34 15.57 -5.85
N GLU A 29 4.25 14.86 -5.49
CA GLU A 29 2.92 15.48 -5.34
C GLU A 29 2.71 16.07 -3.94
N CYS A 30 3.12 15.35 -2.89
CA CYS A 30 2.87 15.78 -1.50
C CYS A 30 4.14 16.05 -0.69
N GLY A 31 5.33 15.71 -1.18
CA GLY A 31 6.60 15.86 -0.47
C GLY A 31 6.86 14.83 0.64
N SER A 32 5.95 13.87 0.84
CA SER A 32 6.05 12.84 1.89
C SER A 32 7.17 11.83 1.61
N MET A 33 7.74 11.29 2.68
CA MET A 33 8.82 10.30 2.67
C MET A 33 8.34 8.90 3.10
N GLU A 34 7.01 8.71 3.21
CA GLU A 34 6.39 7.43 3.59
C GLU A 34 6.58 6.30 2.55
N GLY A 35 7.22 6.60 1.42
CA GLY A 35 7.52 5.62 0.37
C GLY A 35 6.34 5.34 -0.56
N PHE A 36 6.53 4.34 -1.42
CA PHE A 36 5.60 3.97 -2.47
C PHE A 36 5.31 2.47 -2.45
N SER A 37 4.09 2.08 -2.81
CA SER A 37 3.66 0.68 -2.94
C SER A 37 3.08 0.43 -4.32
N THR A 38 3.03 -0.83 -4.76
CA THR A 38 2.33 -1.21 -6.00
C THR A 38 0.81 -1.24 -5.83
N VAL A 39 0.31 -1.02 -4.61
CA VAL A 39 -1.10 -1.00 -4.25
C VAL A 39 -1.47 0.39 -3.72
N PRO A 40 -2.57 1.00 -4.18
CA PRO A 40 -3.09 2.25 -3.63
C PRO A 40 -3.64 2.02 -2.22
N LYS A 41 -3.56 3.05 -1.37
CA LYS A 41 -4.08 3.06 0.00
C LYS A 41 -5.60 2.98 0.04
N ASP A 42 -6.26 3.53 -0.98
CA ASP A 42 -7.73 3.58 -1.09
C ASP A 42 -8.35 2.30 -1.67
N GLU A 43 -7.55 1.28 -2.04
CA GLU A 43 -8.09 -0.07 -2.29
C GLU A 43 -8.45 -0.73 -0.96
N ASN A 44 -9.57 -0.25 -0.42
CA ASN A 44 -10.53 -0.94 0.43
C ASN A 44 -9.90 -2.07 1.25
N ASP A 45 -9.38 -1.66 2.41
CA ASP A 45 -9.02 -2.48 3.57
C ASP A 45 -10.23 -3.34 3.99
N SER A 46 -10.59 -4.32 3.17
CA SER A 46 -11.21 -5.54 3.64
C SER A 46 -10.06 -6.37 4.20
N PHE A 47 -9.48 -5.92 5.32
CA PHE A 47 -8.88 -6.85 6.26
C PHE A 47 -9.96 -7.88 6.52
N GLU A 48 -9.82 -9.05 5.90
CA GLU A 48 -10.67 -10.21 6.14
C GLU A 48 -10.73 -10.34 7.65
N LYS A 49 -11.93 -10.03 8.17
CA LYS A 49 -12.32 -10.10 9.56
C LYS A 49 -11.71 -11.37 10.11
N VAL A 50 -10.63 -11.25 10.88
CA VAL A 50 -9.93 -12.39 11.48
C VAL A 50 -10.98 -13.13 12.28
N THR A 51 -11.48 -14.22 11.71
CA THR A 51 -12.48 -15.04 12.36
C THR A 51 -11.66 -15.88 13.31
N VAL A 52 -11.52 -15.39 14.54
CA VAL A 52 -10.97 -16.18 15.63
C VAL A 52 -11.92 -17.35 15.82
N LEU A 53 -11.60 -18.48 15.19
CA LEU A 53 -12.22 -19.76 15.47
C LEU A 53 -11.84 -20.10 16.91
N ASN A 54 -12.80 -19.97 17.82
CA ASN A 54 -12.60 -20.37 19.20
C ASN A 54 -12.78 -21.89 19.27
N ASP A 55 -11.67 -22.64 19.27
CA ASP A 55 -11.61 -24.12 19.34
C ASP A 55 -12.16 -24.73 20.66
N THR A 56 -13.01 -24.02 21.41
CA THR A 56 -13.61 -24.55 22.65
C THR A 56 -14.85 -25.43 22.40
N GLU A 57 -15.32 -25.54 21.15
CA GLU A 57 -16.55 -26.28 20.81
C GLU A 57 -16.29 -27.66 20.16
N PHE A 58 -15.03 -28.06 19.95
CA PHE A 58 -14.67 -29.32 19.28
C PHE A 58 -14.39 -30.51 20.22
N LEU A 59 -14.62 -30.35 21.53
CA LEU A 59 -14.46 -31.40 22.54
C LEU A 59 -15.79 -31.69 23.24
N THR A 60 -16.75 -32.27 22.50
CA THR A 60 -17.91 -32.99 23.06
C THR A 60 -18.03 -34.36 22.44
#